data_AF-A0A485PMT1-F1
#
_entry.id   AF-A0A485PMT1-F1
#
_cell.length_a   1.000
_cell.length_b   1.000
_cell.length_c   1.000
_cell.angle_alpha   90.00
_cell.angle_beta   90.00
_cell.angle_gamma   90.00
#
_symmetry.space_group_name_H-M   'P 1'
#
loop_
_entity.id
_entity.type
_entity.pdbx_description
1 polymer ?
#
loop_
_entity_poly.entity_id
_entity_poly.type
_entity_poly.pdbx_seq_one_letter_code
_entity_poly.pdbx_strand_id
1 'polypeptide(L)'
;MVKIHLEEQTKASTDLIKDSDTNVSKNFVVRKPAKVIFNLDPDVLNSKLEQPWKKNFYERMEARAQAMQQKIINKDNLKKELKKKAEKKFPRNNLAKEWFNTENMTLKTHAYLLDKLLPTLVPGVEKMLMQVEKKKLWAEVDITTKFDPINHLGEYLMRNNPYYIKDSGMSGYQRVMRDVTEELKIHVPNTIGN
;
A
#
# COMPACT_ATOMS: atom_id res chain seq x y z
N MET A 1 23.39 32.73 -11.09
CA MET A 1 24.75 32.26 -10.76
C MET A 1 25.04 32.74 -9.34
N VAL A 2 24.84 31.89 -8.33
CA VAL A 2 24.95 32.25 -6.91
C VAL A 2 26.06 31.41 -6.29
N LYS A 3 27.06 32.11 -5.75
CA LYS A 3 28.30 31.58 -5.16
C LYS A 3 28.12 31.61 -3.64
N ILE A 4 28.15 30.44 -3.00
CA ILE A 4 27.97 30.29 -1.54
C ILE A 4 29.37 30.18 -0.91
N HIS A 5 29.69 31.09 0.01
CA HIS A 5 30.84 31.00 0.90
C HIS A 5 30.36 30.41 2.22
N LEU A 6 30.99 29.33 2.67
CA LEU A 6 30.73 28.67 3.94
C LEU A 6 31.81 29.12 4.91
N GLU A 7 31.43 29.94 5.89
CA GLU A 7 32.31 30.36 6.98
C GLU A 7 31.94 29.61 8.26
N GLU A 8 32.98 29.05 8.85
CA GLU A 8 33.08 28.26 10.06
C GLU A 8 32.73 29.10 11.30
N GLN A 9 31.99 28.54 12.26
CA GLN A 9 32.45 28.50 13.65
C GLN A 9 31.57 27.68 14.59
N THR A 10 32.29 26.84 15.31
CA THR A 10 31.94 25.98 16.44
C THR A 10 31.77 26.79 17.72
N LYS A 11 30.71 26.50 18.51
CA LYS A 11 30.65 26.81 19.95
C LYS A 11 29.94 25.67 20.66
N ALA A 12 30.73 24.75 21.23
CA ALA A 12 30.24 23.79 22.22
C ALA A 12 30.53 24.33 23.62
N SER A 13 29.50 24.26 24.45
CA SER A 13 29.38 24.84 25.78
C SER A 13 30.43 24.34 26.76
N THR A 14 30.91 25.28 27.57
CA THR A 14 31.67 25.10 28.80
C THR A 14 30.80 24.38 29.83
N ASP A 15 31.36 23.39 30.52
CA ASP A 15 31.00 23.12 31.91
C ASP A 15 32.24 22.69 32.69
N LEU A 16 32.41 23.38 33.81
CA LEU A 16 33.59 23.47 34.64
C LEU A 16 33.30 22.73 35.95
N ILE A 17 34.02 21.63 36.21
CA ILE A 17 34.01 20.98 37.52
C ILE A 17 35.43 21.08 38.09
N LYS A 18 35.54 21.87 39.17
CA LYS A 18 36.68 21.96 40.07
C LYS A 18 36.89 20.63 40.78
N ASP A 19 38.15 20.26 41.00
CA ASP A 19 38.56 19.64 42.26
C ASP A 19 40.00 20.05 42.62
N SER A 20 40.18 20.27 43.91
CA SER A 20 41.27 20.96 44.57
C SER A 20 42.38 20.04 45.10
N ASP A 21 43.60 20.59 45.08
CA ASP A 21 44.72 20.40 46.00
C ASP A 21 45.36 19.01 46.18
N THR A 22 46.62 18.90 45.71
CA THR A 22 47.70 18.40 46.59
C THR A 22 49.07 18.94 46.16
N ASN A 23 49.65 19.79 47.02
CA ASN A 23 51.04 20.23 46.94
C ASN A 23 51.99 19.06 47.22
N VAL A 24 52.81 18.66 46.24
CA VAL A 24 54.08 17.95 46.48
C VAL A 24 55.12 18.56 45.53
N SER A 25 55.90 19.52 46.04
CA SER A 25 57.05 20.08 45.35
C SER A 25 58.15 19.03 45.26
N LYS A 26 58.29 18.39 44.09
CA LYS A 26 59.46 17.59 43.72
C LYS A 26 60.28 18.40 42.72
N ASN A 27 61.50 18.76 43.11
CA ASN A 27 62.46 19.43 42.23
C ASN A 27 62.84 18.49 41.07
N PHE A 28 62.15 18.63 39.94
CA PHE A 28 62.43 17.88 38.73
C PHE A 28 63.38 18.68 37.85
N VAL A 29 64.65 18.25 37.78
CA VAL A 29 65.63 18.83 36.85
C VAL A 29 65.32 18.29 35.45
N VAL A 30 64.62 19.10 34.64
CA VAL A 30 64.38 18.82 33.22
C VAL A 30 65.72 18.94 32.47
N ARG A 31 66.33 17.81 32.12
CA ARG A 31 67.42 17.79 31.13
C ARG A 31 66.80 17.93 29.74
N LYS A 32 67.31 18.86 28.92
CA LYS A 32 66.86 19.02 27.52
C LYS A 32 67.03 17.70 26.78
N PRO A 33 65.98 17.16 26.12
CA PRO A 33 66.14 15.95 25.32
C PRO A 33 67.02 16.26 24.11
N ALA A 34 67.94 15.34 23.79
CA ALA A 34 68.72 15.42 22.56
C ALA A 34 67.78 15.32 21.36
N LYS A 35 67.83 16.32 20.46
CA LYS A 35 67.03 16.34 19.24
C LYS A 35 67.65 15.37 18.23
N VAL A 36 67.18 14.12 18.23
CA VAL A 36 67.52 13.15 17.19
C VAL A 36 66.55 13.36 16.03
N ILE A 37 67.06 13.93 14.93
CA ILE A 37 66.30 14.07 13.70
C ILE A 37 66.54 12.81 12.89
N PHE A 38 65.54 11.94 12.82
CA PHE A 38 65.51 10.86 11.84
C PHE A 38 65.11 11.47 10.49
N ASN A 39 66.05 11.51 9.55
CA ASN A 39 65.73 11.82 8.16
C ASN A 39 65.03 10.60 7.56
N LEU A 40 63.74 10.46 7.85
CA LEU A 40 62.86 9.49 7.21
C LEU A 40 61.98 10.25 6.23
N ASP A 41 62.18 9.97 4.95
CA ASP A 41 61.41 10.51 3.86
C ASP A 41 59.93 10.07 4.01
N PRO A 42 58.98 11.02 4.21
CA PRO A 42 57.58 10.69 4.50
C PRO A 42 56.91 9.90 3.36
N ASP A 43 57.37 10.06 2.12
CA ASP A 43 56.77 9.41 0.96
C ASP A 43 57.16 7.93 0.82
N VAL A 44 58.31 7.53 1.39
CA VAL A 44 58.76 6.13 1.41
C VAL A 44 58.01 5.30 2.45
N LEU A 45 57.57 5.91 3.55
CA LEU A 45 56.80 5.23 4.60
C LEU A 45 55.33 5.02 4.21
N ASN A 46 54.76 6.01 3.50
CA ASN A 46 53.34 6.01 3.12
C ASN A 46 53.04 5.15 1.88
N SER A 47 54.03 4.88 1.02
CA SER A 47 53.86 4.08 -0.20
C SER A 47 53.95 2.56 -0.01
N LYS A 48 54.55 2.07 1.08
CA LYS A 48 54.68 0.64 1.39
C LYS A 48 53.74 0.11 2.49
N LEU A 49 53.08 0.98 3.25
CA LEU A 49 52.03 0.63 4.20
C LEU A 49 50.65 0.96 3.61
N GLU A 50 50.24 0.29 2.53
CA GLU A 50 48.79 0.05 2.41
C GLU A 50 48.42 -0.85 3.58
N GLN A 51 47.98 -0.21 4.66
CA GLN A 51 47.78 -0.89 5.92
C GLN A 51 46.71 -1.98 5.70
N PRO A 52 47.02 -3.27 5.91
CA PRO A 52 46.12 -4.38 5.57
C PRO A 52 44.72 -4.25 6.19
N TRP A 53 44.63 -3.56 7.33
CA TRP A 53 43.37 -3.25 8.00
C TRP A 53 42.47 -2.31 7.19
N LYS A 54 43.03 -1.37 6.44
CA LYS A 54 42.29 -0.40 5.62
C LYS A 54 41.60 -1.10 4.45
N LYS A 55 42.31 -2.00 3.77
CA LYS A 55 41.76 -2.84 2.69
C LYS A 55 40.64 -3.75 3.20
N ASN A 56 40.89 -4.48 4.30
CA ASN A 56 39.87 -5.33 4.94
C ASN A 56 38.63 -4.54 5.37
N PHE A 57 38.82 -3.31 5.88
CA PHE A 57 37.71 -2.45 6.28
C PHE A 57 36.82 -2.07 5.09
N TYR A 58 37.41 -1.62 3.98
CA TYR A 58 36.67 -1.27 2.77
C TYR A 58 35.98 -2.47 2.14
N GLU A 59 36.67 -3.62 2.04
CA GLU A 59 36.08 -4.85 1.53
C GLU A 59 34.86 -5.28 2.36
N ARG A 60 34.95 -5.17 3.70
CA ARG A 60 33.83 -5.48 4.59
C ARG A 60 32.69 -4.48 4.48
N MET A 61 32.98 -3.20 4.23
CA MET A 61 31.95 -2.19 3.95
C MET A 61 31.27 -2.44 2.61
N GLU A 62 32.03 -2.75 1.58
CA GLU A 62 31.52 -3.02 0.24
C GLU A 62 30.64 -4.28 0.22
N ALA A 63 31.09 -5.37 0.86
CA ALA A 63 30.29 -6.58 1.01
C ALA A 63 28.96 -6.31 1.74
N ARG A 64 28.95 -5.43 2.74
CA ARG A 64 27.72 -5.02 3.44
C ARG A 64 26.80 -4.19 2.56
N ALA A 65 27.35 -3.26 1.77
CA ALA A 65 26.59 -2.46 0.83
C ALA A 65 25.94 -3.33 -0.26
N GLN A 66 26.71 -4.25 -0.85
CA GLN A 66 26.22 -5.21 -1.84
C GLN A 66 25.14 -6.13 -1.25
N ALA A 67 25.35 -6.66 -0.04
CA ALA A 67 24.35 -7.48 0.64
C ALA A 67 23.04 -6.70 0.92
N MET A 68 23.13 -5.41 1.22
CA MET A 68 21.94 -4.56 1.42
C MET A 68 21.20 -4.32 0.10
N GLN A 69 21.91 -4.02 -0.98
CA GLN A 69 21.32 -3.87 -2.32
C GLN A 69 20.64 -5.17 -2.79
N GLN A 70 21.30 -6.31 -2.61
CA GLN A 70 20.74 -7.61 -2.97
C GLN A 70 19.47 -7.92 -2.16
N LYS A 71 19.42 -7.56 -0.88
CA LYS A 71 18.21 -7.70 -0.05
C LYS A 71 17.05 -6.84 -0.57
N ILE A 72 17.32 -5.63 -1.04
CA ILE A 72 16.30 -4.74 -1.62
C ILE A 72 15.76 -5.35 -2.92
N ILE A 73 16.65 -5.77 -3.82
CA ILE A 73 16.29 -6.41 -5.10
C ILE A 73 15.47 -7.68 -4.86
N ASN A 74 15.89 -8.53 -3.94
CA ASN A 74 15.19 -9.77 -3.61
C ASN A 74 13.79 -9.50 -3.04
N LYS A 75 13.65 -8.49 -2.18
CA LYS A 75 12.33 -8.07 -1.65
C LYS A 75 11.40 -7.58 -2.76
N ASP A 76 11.91 -6.80 -3.71
CA ASP A 76 11.11 -6.29 -4.81
C ASP A 76 10.72 -7.38 -5.80
N ASN A 77 11.63 -8.31 -6.11
CA ASN A 77 11.32 -9.49 -6.92
C ASN A 77 10.26 -10.36 -6.25
N LEU A 78 10.35 -10.59 -4.94
CA LEU A 78 9.32 -11.33 -4.20
C LEU A 78 7.95 -10.64 -4.30
N LYS A 79 7.88 -9.31 -4.14
CA LYS A 79 6.63 -8.54 -4.32
C LYS A 79 6.09 -8.64 -5.74
N LYS A 80 6.93 -8.56 -6.76
CA LYS A 80 6.53 -8.69 -8.18
C LYS A 80 5.99 -10.09 -8.48
N GLU A 81 6.63 -11.14 -7.97
CA GLU A 81 6.15 -12.51 -8.14
C GLU A 81 4.83 -12.75 -7.40
N LEU A 82 4.64 -12.18 -6.21
CA LEU A 82 3.34 -12.21 -5.51
C LEU A 82 2.25 -11.48 -6.30
N LYS A 83 2.55 -10.31 -6.88
CA LYS A 83 1.61 -9.58 -7.76
C LYS A 83 1.25 -10.38 -9.01
N LYS A 84 2.23 -10.95 -9.71
CA LYS A 84 1.99 -11.83 -10.87
C LYS A 84 1.17 -13.07 -10.50
N LYS A 85 1.42 -13.68 -9.33
CA LYS A 85 0.62 -14.82 -8.85
C LYS A 85 -0.82 -14.41 -8.50
N ALA A 86 -1.03 -13.20 -7.99
CA ALA A 86 -2.37 -12.66 -7.76
C ALA A 86 -3.09 -12.37 -9.09
N GLU A 87 -2.39 -11.80 -10.08
CA GLU A 87 -2.91 -11.52 -11.42
C GLU A 87 -3.19 -12.80 -12.22
N LYS A 88 -2.40 -13.86 -12.05
CA LYS A 88 -2.62 -15.16 -12.70
C LYS A 88 -3.77 -15.96 -12.09
N LYS A 89 -4.14 -15.71 -10.83
CA LYS A 89 -5.15 -16.52 -10.13
C LYS A 89 -6.55 -16.34 -10.68
N PHE A 90 -6.84 -15.19 -11.29
CA PHE A 90 -8.07 -14.97 -12.06
C PHE A 90 -7.76 -13.97 -13.17
N PRO A 91 -8.13 -14.23 -14.44
CA PRO A 91 -8.13 -13.16 -15.44
C PRO A 91 -8.89 -11.99 -14.84
N ARG A 92 -8.30 -10.79 -14.88
CA ARG A 92 -8.92 -9.58 -14.33
C ARG A 92 -10.33 -9.49 -14.89
N ASN A 93 -11.33 -9.73 -14.05
CA ASN A 93 -12.71 -9.84 -14.49
C ASN A 93 -13.15 -8.45 -14.97
N ASN A 94 -13.03 -8.21 -16.27
CA ASN A 94 -13.39 -6.95 -16.89
C ASN A 94 -14.90 -6.79 -17.00
N LEU A 95 -15.72 -7.79 -16.63
CA LEU A 95 -17.18 -7.67 -16.67
C LEU A 95 -17.68 -6.45 -15.90
N ALA A 96 -17.15 -6.17 -14.70
CA ALA A 96 -17.58 -4.99 -13.95
C ALA A 96 -17.25 -3.69 -14.71
N LYS A 97 -16.10 -3.64 -15.39
CA LYS A 97 -15.73 -2.49 -16.22
C LYS A 97 -16.62 -2.39 -17.46
N GLU A 98 -16.95 -3.50 -18.10
CA GLU A 98 -17.80 -3.57 -19.29
C GLU A 98 -19.27 -3.25 -18.99
N TRP A 99 -19.78 -3.71 -17.85
CA TRP A 99 -21.17 -3.48 -17.39
C TRP A 99 -21.41 -2.03 -16.95
N PHE A 100 -20.39 -1.41 -16.36
CA PHE A 100 -20.46 -0.02 -15.87
C PHE A 100 -19.68 0.96 -16.74
N ASN A 101 -19.33 0.60 -17.97
CA ASN A 101 -18.69 1.53 -18.90
C ASN A 101 -19.67 2.68 -19.19
N THR A 102 -19.21 3.91 -18.95
CA THR A 102 -19.99 5.13 -19.19
C THR A 102 -20.14 5.43 -20.69
N GLU A 103 -19.32 4.80 -21.53
CA GLU A 103 -19.21 5.10 -22.96
C GLU A 103 -20.23 4.33 -23.84
N ASN A 104 -20.64 3.13 -23.44
CA ASN A 104 -21.53 2.25 -24.22
C ASN A 104 -22.98 2.28 -23.73
N MET A 105 -23.21 2.58 -22.45
CA MET A 105 -24.55 2.72 -21.87
C MET A 105 -24.92 4.20 -21.82
N THR A 106 -26.06 4.60 -22.41
CA THR A 106 -26.56 5.97 -22.23
C THR A 106 -26.70 6.24 -20.73
N LEU A 107 -26.18 7.37 -20.22
CA LEU A 107 -26.28 7.75 -18.80
C LEU A 107 -27.69 7.57 -18.23
N LYS A 108 -28.71 7.80 -19.06
CA LYS A 108 -30.13 7.56 -18.77
C LYS A 108 -30.44 6.09 -18.43
N THR A 109 -29.91 5.14 -19.19
CA THR A 109 -30.12 3.71 -18.93
C THR A 109 -29.39 3.27 -17.66
N HIS A 110 -28.21 3.82 -17.40
CA HIS A 110 -27.47 3.55 -16.17
C HIS A 110 -28.22 4.07 -14.94
N ALA A 111 -28.72 5.31 -15.00
CA ALA A 111 -29.57 5.89 -13.95
C ALA A 111 -30.85 5.07 -13.76
N TYR A 112 -31.51 4.63 -14.83
CA TYR A 112 -32.70 3.79 -14.75
C TYR A 112 -32.43 2.44 -14.05
N LEU A 113 -31.34 1.76 -14.39
CA LEU A 113 -30.97 0.49 -13.78
C LEU A 113 -30.67 0.63 -12.29
N LEU A 114 -29.89 1.65 -11.91
CA LEU A 114 -29.51 1.92 -10.53
C LEU A 114 -30.70 2.37 -9.67
N ASP A 115 -31.62 3.16 -10.23
CA ASP A 115 -32.78 3.69 -9.51
C ASP A 115 -33.93 2.68 -9.40
N LYS A 116 -34.23 1.95 -10.49
CA LYS A 116 -35.48 1.16 -10.60
C LYS A 116 -35.30 -0.35 -10.50
N LEU A 117 -34.20 -0.91 -11.01
CA LEU A 117 -34.08 -2.36 -11.19
C LEU A 117 -33.17 -3.02 -10.14
N LEU A 118 -31.92 -2.56 -10.06
CA LEU A 118 -30.88 -3.18 -9.23
C LEU A 118 -31.20 -3.19 -7.73
N PRO A 119 -31.82 -2.16 -7.13
CA PRO A 119 -32.19 -2.15 -5.71
C PRO A 119 -33.10 -3.31 -5.29
N THR A 120 -33.87 -3.87 -6.22
CA THR A 120 -34.80 -4.99 -5.99
C THR A 120 -34.24 -6.30 -6.53
N LEU A 121 -33.57 -6.27 -7.68
CA LEU A 121 -33.05 -7.46 -8.35
C LEU A 121 -31.91 -8.12 -7.58
N VAL A 122 -30.92 -7.33 -7.12
CA VAL A 122 -29.73 -7.88 -6.47
C VAL A 122 -30.08 -8.66 -5.19
N PRO A 123 -30.89 -8.13 -4.26
CA PRO A 123 -31.35 -8.91 -3.10
C PRO A 123 -32.20 -10.14 -3.48
N GLY A 124 -32.94 -10.08 -4.60
CA GLY A 124 -33.71 -11.22 -5.09
C GLY A 124 -32.84 -12.36 -5.58
N VAL A 125 -31.79 -12.04 -6.34
CA VAL A 125 -30.79 -13.02 -6.80
C VAL A 125 -30.01 -13.60 -5.61
N GLU A 126 -29.63 -12.78 -4.63
CA GLU A 126 -28.97 -13.25 -3.40
C GLU A 126 -29.84 -14.28 -2.66
N LYS A 127 -31.12 -13.96 -2.43
CA LYS A 127 -32.05 -14.91 -1.78
C LYS A 127 -32.28 -16.17 -2.61
N MET A 128 -32.34 -16.06 -3.93
CA MET A 128 -32.43 -17.22 -4.82
C MET A 128 -31.21 -18.12 -4.67
N LEU A 129 -30.00 -17.56 -4.71
CA LEU A 129 -28.75 -18.31 -4.53
C LEU A 129 -28.67 -18.99 -3.16
N MET A 130 -29.11 -18.32 -2.09
CA MET A 130 -29.22 -18.94 -0.76
C MET A 130 -30.19 -20.13 -0.74
N GLN A 131 -31.30 -20.07 -1.48
CA GLN A 131 -32.24 -21.20 -1.57
C GLN A 131 -31.63 -22.38 -2.33
N VAL A 132 -30.89 -22.10 -3.39
CA VAL A 132 -30.15 -23.13 -4.16
C VAL A 132 -29.11 -23.82 -3.28
N GLU A 133 -28.35 -23.03 -2.50
CA GLU A 133 -27.34 -23.55 -1.56
C GLU A 133 -27.97 -24.39 -0.44
N LYS A 134 -29.01 -23.87 0.23
CA LYS A 134 -29.74 -24.60 1.29
C LYS A 134 -30.27 -25.94 0.82
N LYS A 135 -30.78 -26.00 -0.41
CA LYS A 135 -31.34 -27.20 -1.02
C LYS A 135 -30.29 -28.12 -1.63
N LYS A 136 -29.00 -27.78 -1.56
CA LYS A 136 -27.87 -28.54 -2.14
C LYS A 136 -28.14 -29.00 -3.58
N LEU A 137 -28.82 -28.18 -4.38
CA LEU A 137 -29.24 -28.53 -5.76
C LEU A 137 -28.05 -28.77 -6.71
N TRP A 138 -26.83 -28.51 -6.25
CA TRP A 138 -25.59 -28.78 -6.98
C TRP A 138 -25.08 -30.22 -6.84
N ALA A 139 -25.51 -30.96 -5.81
CA ALA A 139 -24.83 -32.18 -5.35
C ALA A 139 -25.54 -33.50 -5.70
N GLU A 140 -26.85 -33.48 -5.92
CA GLU A 140 -27.62 -34.69 -6.26
C GLU A 140 -28.07 -34.63 -7.72
N VAL A 141 -27.70 -35.66 -8.50
CA VAL A 141 -28.19 -35.90 -9.86
C VAL A 141 -29.66 -36.37 -9.85
N ASP A 142 -30.18 -36.71 -8.66
CA ASP A 142 -31.50 -37.29 -8.47
C ASP A 142 -32.44 -36.27 -7.81
N ILE A 143 -32.89 -35.28 -8.59
CA ILE A 143 -33.68 -34.17 -8.05
C ILE A 143 -35.15 -34.31 -8.47
N THR A 144 -35.93 -34.99 -7.63
CA THR A 144 -37.40 -34.83 -7.57
C THR A 144 -37.81 -33.45 -7.02
N THR A 145 -36.85 -32.65 -6.55
CA THR A 145 -37.04 -31.29 -6.03
C THR A 145 -37.21 -30.27 -7.16
N LYS A 146 -38.48 -29.97 -7.49
CA LYS A 146 -38.93 -28.95 -8.46
C LYS A 146 -38.65 -27.51 -8.00
N PHE A 147 -37.40 -27.15 -7.72
CA PHE A 147 -37.05 -25.76 -7.49
C PHE A 147 -36.80 -25.06 -8.83
N ASP A 148 -37.68 -24.14 -9.18
CA ASP A 148 -37.52 -23.30 -10.36
C ASP A 148 -36.95 -21.92 -9.93
N PRO A 149 -35.65 -21.65 -10.20
CA PRO A 149 -35.02 -20.39 -9.81
C PRO A 149 -35.65 -19.17 -10.50
N ILE A 150 -36.16 -19.33 -11.73
CA ILE A 150 -36.78 -18.26 -12.50
C ILE A 150 -38.11 -17.88 -11.86
N ASN A 151 -38.95 -18.87 -11.52
CA ASN A 151 -40.22 -18.61 -10.85
C ASN A 151 -40.00 -18.00 -9.46
N HIS A 152 -39.05 -18.52 -8.68
CA HIS A 152 -38.73 -17.96 -7.37
C HIS A 152 -38.29 -16.49 -7.46
N LEU A 153 -37.44 -16.15 -8.43
CA LEU A 153 -37.02 -14.76 -8.65
C LEU A 153 -38.19 -13.89 -9.12
N GLY A 154 -39.02 -14.38 -10.04
CA GLY A 154 -40.22 -13.67 -10.50
C GLY A 154 -41.17 -13.35 -9.35
N GLU A 155 -41.49 -14.33 -8.51
CA GLU A 155 -42.30 -14.13 -7.30
C GLU A 155 -41.66 -13.12 -6.35
N TYR A 156 -40.34 -13.18 -6.16
CA TYR A 156 -39.62 -12.23 -5.33
C TYR A 156 -39.77 -10.80 -5.84
N LEU A 157 -39.56 -10.59 -7.14
CA LEU A 157 -39.65 -9.27 -7.78
C LEU A 157 -41.08 -8.71 -7.69
N MET A 158 -42.10 -9.56 -7.91
CA MET A 158 -43.50 -9.15 -7.78
C MET A 158 -43.85 -8.74 -6.35
N ARG A 159 -43.39 -9.51 -5.36
CA ARG A 159 -43.63 -9.23 -3.93
C ARG A 159 -42.85 -8.04 -3.40
N ASN A 160 -41.73 -7.69 -4.04
CA ASN A 160 -40.83 -6.59 -3.66
C ASN A 160 -40.93 -5.39 -4.61
N ASN A 161 -42.06 -5.23 -5.29
CA ASN A 161 -42.25 -4.17 -6.27
C ASN A 161 -42.27 -2.79 -5.58
N PRO A 162 -41.35 -1.87 -5.93
CA PRO A 162 -41.24 -0.56 -5.31
C PRO A 162 -42.49 0.33 -5.49
N TYR A 163 -43.32 0.09 -6.51
CA TYR A 163 -44.57 0.85 -6.70
C TYR A 163 -45.62 0.59 -5.63
N TYR A 164 -45.60 -0.59 -5.00
CA TYR A 164 -46.64 -1.03 -4.07
C TYR A 164 -46.16 -1.06 -2.61
N ILE A 165 -44.84 -1.04 -2.38
CA ILE A 165 -44.24 -1.17 -1.05
C ILE A 165 -43.85 0.21 -0.56
N LYS A 166 -44.64 0.73 0.37
CA LYS A 166 -44.48 2.11 0.85
C LYS A 166 -43.34 2.29 1.86
N ASP A 167 -42.92 1.24 2.57
CA ASP A 167 -41.82 1.37 3.55
C ASP A 167 -41.30 0.01 4.07
N SER A 168 -40.54 -0.74 3.27
CA SER A 168 -39.88 -1.96 3.76
C SER A 168 -38.61 -1.70 4.60
N GLY A 169 -38.29 -0.42 4.87
CA GLY A 169 -36.98 -0.02 5.38
C GLY A 169 -35.89 -0.21 4.31
N MET A 170 -35.09 0.84 4.09
CA MET A 170 -34.06 0.82 3.07
C MET A 170 -32.82 0.08 3.58
N SER A 171 -32.44 -1.02 2.92
CA SER A 171 -31.24 -1.78 3.27
C SER A 171 -29.97 -0.96 3.06
N GLY A 172 -28.86 -1.32 3.71
CA GLY A 172 -27.58 -0.62 3.55
C GLY A 172 -27.13 -0.55 2.09
N TYR A 173 -27.33 -1.64 1.33
CA TYR A 173 -27.09 -1.68 -0.11
C TYR A 173 -27.98 -0.68 -0.87
N GLN A 174 -29.29 -0.68 -0.60
CA GLN A 174 -30.23 0.23 -1.26
C GLN A 174 -29.92 1.70 -0.97
N ARG A 175 -29.39 2.03 0.21
CA ARG A 175 -28.93 3.39 0.55
C ARG A 175 -27.77 3.81 -0.35
N VAL A 176 -26.73 2.98 -0.45
CA VAL A 176 -25.56 3.26 -1.30
C VAL A 176 -25.97 3.42 -2.76
N MET A 177 -26.86 2.57 -3.26
CA MET A 177 -27.35 2.66 -4.64
C MET A 177 -28.09 3.98 -4.91
N ARG A 178 -28.89 4.44 -3.95
CA ARG A 178 -29.55 5.74 -4.04
C ARG A 178 -28.52 6.87 -4.08
N ASP A 179 -27.52 6.85 -3.20
CA ASP A 179 -26.51 7.91 -3.13
C ASP A 179 -25.70 8.01 -4.44
N VAL A 180 -25.30 6.86 -5.02
CA VAL A 180 -24.65 6.80 -6.34
C VAL A 180 -25.57 7.31 -7.46
N THR A 181 -26.86 7.01 -7.38
CA THR A 181 -27.85 7.48 -8.37
C THR A 181 -28.03 9.00 -8.29
N GLU A 182 -28.07 9.58 -7.10
CA GLU A 182 -28.17 11.03 -6.93
C GLU A 182 -26.94 11.76 -7.50
N GLU A 183 -25.74 11.20 -7.35
CA GLU A 183 -24.52 11.73 -7.97
C GLU A 183 -24.59 11.70 -9.51
N LEU A 184 -25.10 10.59 -10.07
CA LEU A 184 -25.31 10.44 -11.50
C LEU A 184 -26.38 11.40 -12.05
N LYS A 185 -27.43 11.71 -11.28
CA LYS A 185 -28.47 12.68 -11.67
C LYS A 185 -27.93 14.09 -11.88
N ILE A 186 -26.86 14.49 -11.16
CA ILE A 186 -26.20 15.80 -11.36
C ILE A 186 -25.68 15.95 -12.79
N HIS A 187 -25.31 14.84 -13.43
CA HIS A 187 -24.70 14.80 -14.76
C HIS A 187 -25.70 14.54 -15.88
N VAL A 188 -26.97 14.26 -15.54
CA VAL A 188 -28.07 14.05 -16.50
C VAL A 188 -29.08 15.19 -16.33
N PRO A 189 -29.02 16.23 -17.17
CA PRO A 189 -29.99 17.32 -17.08
C PRO A 189 -31.39 16.79 -17.42
N ASN A 190 -32.27 16.83 -16.43
CA ASN A 190 -33.70 16.55 -16.48
C ASN A 190 -34.13 15.10 -16.82
N THR A 191 -34.24 14.28 -15.77
CA THR A 191 -35.31 13.28 -15.67
C THR A 191 -36.17 13.59 -14.45
N ILE A 192 -36.82 14.76 -14.45
CA ILE A 192 -37.97 15.04 -13.59
C ILE A 192 -39.21 14.59 -14.38
N GLY A 193 -40.05 13.77 -13.76
CA GLY A 193 -41.45 13.58 -14.17
C GLY A 193 -41.77 12.23 -14.80
N ASN A 194 -42.09 11.23 -13.96
CA ASN A 194 -43.47 10.76 -13.75
C ASN A 194 -43.52 9.84 -12.52
#